data_AF-A0A2P5CYZ2-F1
#
_entry.id   AF-A0A2P5CYZ2-F1
#
_cell.length_a   1.000
_cell.length_b   1.000
_cell.length_c   1.000
_cell.angle_alpha   90.00
_cell.angle_beta   90.00
_cell.angle_gamma   90.00
#
_symmetry.space_group_name_H-M   'P 1'
#
loop_
_entity.id
_entity.type
_entity.pdbx_description
1 polymer ?
#
loop_
_entity_poly.entity_id
_entity_poly.type
_entity_poly.pdbx_seq_one_letter_code
_entity_poly.pdbx_strand_id
1 'polypeptide(L)'
;MEAKAHFGSFDIEQIPKEMNQKADELAKSASIWGTTEHTEILLEGENTRRPLETPAHHVFATDSKDEGWMRPITQYLVSGNLPADPQKATSIRLKAARYS
;
A
#
# COMPACT_ATOMS: atom_id res chain seq x y z
N MET A 1 -14.24 -13.22 -2.22
CA MET A 1 -15.41 -12.66 -1.49
C MET A 1 -15.15 -12.48 0.02
N GLU A 2 -13.92 -12.69 0.49
CA GLU A 2 -13.57 -12.74 1.93
C GLU A 2 -13.38 -11.34 2.56
N ALA A 3 -12.94 -10.34 1.79
CA ALA A 3 -12.68 -8.98 2.29
C ALA A 3 -13.94 -8.20 2.72
N LYS A 4 -15.13 -8.57 2.20
CA LYS A 4 -16.40 -7.89 2.50
C LYS A 4 -16.86 -8.12 3.94
N ALA A 5 -16.41 -9.20 4.58
CA ALA A 5 -16.83 -9.57 5.95
C ALA A 5 -16.25 -8.65 7.03
N HIS A 6 -15.23 -7.84 6.71
CA HIS A 6 -14.58 -6.93 7.65
C HIS A 6 -15.17 -5.52 7.67
N PHE A 7 -16.06 -5.19 6.74
CA PHE A 7 -16.69 -3.87 6.67
C PHE A 7 -18.12 -3.95 7.21
N GLY A 8 -18.45 -3.11 8.20
CA GLY A 8 -19.79 -3.09 8.81
C GLY A 8 -20.89 -2.66 7.83
N SER A 9 -20.60 -1.70 6.95
CA SER A 9 -21.44 -1.33 5.81
C SER A 9 -20.54 -0.77 4.71
N PHE A 10 -20.83 -1.10 3.45
CA PHE A 10 -20.12 -0.53 2.31
C PHE A 10 -21.09 -0.44 1.12
N ASP A 11 -20.91 0.62 0.33
CA ASP A 11 -21.59 0.79 -0.96
C ASP A 11 -20.55 0.74 -2.08
N ILE A 12 -20.90 0.07 -3.17
CA ILE A 12 -20.08 -0.01 -4.37
C ILE A 12 -20.87 0.65 -5.49
N GLU A 13 -20.38 1.79 -5.97
CA GLU A 13 -20.92 2.43 -7.16
C GLU A 13 -20.11 2.00 -8.38
N GLN A 14 -20.81 1.46 -9.38
CA GLN A 14 -20.20 1.11 -10.65
C GLN A 14 -20.17 2.33 -11.55
N ILE A 15 -18.98 2.74 -11.99
CA ILE A 15 -18.83 3.79 -12.98
C ILE A 15 -19.24 3.24 -14.36
N PRO A 16 -20.11 3.93 -15.12
CA PRO A 16 -20.46 3.54 -16.48
C PRO A 16 -19.22 3.39 -17.36
N LYS A 17 -19.22 2.39 -18.24
CA LYS A 17 -18.04 2.03 -19.03
C LYS A 17 -17.60 3.17 -19.96
N GLU A 18 -18.55 3.94 -20.44
CA GLU A 18 -18.35 5.11 -21.31
C GLU A 18 -17.48 6.17 -20.61
N MET A 19 -17.61 6.30 -19.28
CA MET A 19 -16.80 7.23 -18.48
C MET A 19 -15.40 6.68 -18.20
N ASN A 20 -15.18 5.36 -18.33
CA ASN A 20 -13.88 4.72 -18.09
C ASN A 20 -13.02 4.58 -19.35
N GLN A 21 -13.49 5.02 -20.51
CA GLN A 21 -12.81 4.79 -21.80
C GLN A 21 -11.35 5.26 -21.80
N LYS A 22 -11.07 6.46 -21.28
CA LYS A 22 -9.70 7.00 -21.22
C LYS A 22 -8.77 6.15 -20.34
N ALA A 23 -9.27 5.69 -19.20
CA ALA A 23 -8.52 4.83 -18.29
C ALA A 23 -8.27 3.45 -18.92
N ASP A 24 -9.26 2.89 -19.63
CA ASP A 24 -9.13 1.62 -20.35
C ASP A 24 -8.10 1.72 -21.49
N GLU A 25 -8.07 2.81 -22.24
CA GLU A 25 -7.08 3.07 -23.30
C GLU A 25 -5.66 3.17 -22.72
N LEU A 26 -5.51 3.87 -21.59
CA LEU A 26 -4.24 3.96 -20.87
C LEU A 26 -3.80 2.61 -20.30
N ALA A 27 -4.71 1.83 -19.72
CA ALA A 27 -4.40 0.50 -19.21
C ALA A 27 -3.93 -0.43 -20.33
N LYS A 28 -4.56 -0.35 -21.51
CA LYS A 28 -4.13 -1.10 -22.70
C LYS A 28 -2.75 -0.68 -23.16
N SER A 29 -2.45 0.63 -23.25
CA SER A 29 -1.13 1.10 -23.68
C SER A 29 -0.03 0.65 -22.71
N ALA A 30 -0.27 0.76 -21.40
CA ALA A 30 0.66 0.28 -20.38
C ALA A 30 0.87 -1.24 -20.43
N SER A 31 -0.19 -2.01 -20.69
CA SER A 31 -0.12 -3.47 -20.82
C SER A 31 0.68 -3.91 -22.05
N ILE A 32 0.59 -3.17 -23.15
CA ILE A 32 1.34 -3.46 -24.39
C ILE A 32 2.81 -3.06 -24.24
N TRP A 33 3.11 -2.00 -23.48
CA TRP A 33 4.47 -1.48 -23.29
C TRP A 33 5.30 -2.20 -22.20
N GLY A 34 4.65 -3.05 -21.39
CA GLY A 34 5.24 -3.71 -20.23
C GLY A 34 6.26 -4.82 -20.50
N THR A 35 7.15 -4.68 -21.48
CA THR A 35 8.22 -5.68 -21.69
C THR A 35 9.65 -5.19 -21.55
N THR A 36 9.99 -3.90 -21.56
CA THR A 36 11.43 -3.56 -21.44
C THR A 36 11.84 -2.31 -20.67
N GLU A 37 11.12 -1.19 -20.66
CA GLU A 37 11.74 0.05 -20.13
C GLU A 37 10.76 0.93 -19.36
N HIS A 38 11.24 1.43 -18.20
CA HIS A 38 10.56 2.38 -17.31
C HIS A 38 9.77 3.44 -18.09
N THR A 39 8.46 3.53 -17.85
CA THR A 39 7.60 4.52 -18.51
C THR A 39 7.33 5.67 -17.55
N GLU A 40 7.90 6.83 -17.82
CA GLU A 40 7.43 8.10 -17.26
C GLU A 40 6.13 8.48 -18.00
N ILE A 41 4.99 8.17 -17.40
CA ILE A 41 3.69 8.56 -17.94
C ILE A 41 3.39 9.97 -17.43
N LEU A 42 3.50 10.96 -18.33
CA LEU A 42 3.07 12.33 -18.07
C LEU A 42 1.54 12.33 -17.90
N LEU A 43 1.08 12.44 -16.65
CA LEU A 43 -0.34 12.54 -16.33
C LEU A 43 -0.83 13.93 -16.77
N GLU A 44 -1.33 14.05 -17.99
CA GLU A 44 -2.06 15.24 -18.46
C GLU A 44 -3.48 15.21 -17.87
N GLY A 45 -3.54 15.18 -16.53
CA GLY A 45 -4.73 15.46 -15.76
C GLY A 45 -4.64 16.91 -15.35
N GLU A 46 -5.60 17.70 -15.82
CA GLU A 46 -5.94 19.03 -15.32
C GLU A 46 -6.26 18.97 -13.81
N ASN A 47 -5.22 18.81 -13.01
CA ASN A 47 -5.15 19.05 -11.58
C ASN A 47 -3.69 19.36 -11.24
N THR A 48 -3.12 20.32 -11.96
CA THR A 48 -1.94 21.08 -11.52
C THR A 48 -2.31 22.06 -10.40
N ARG A 49 -3.26 21.70 -9.52
CA ARG A 49 -3.08 22.12 -8.13
C ARG A 49 -1.85 21.35 -7.70
N ARG A 50 -0.71 22.06 -7.69
CA ARG A 50 0.48 21.76 -6.90
C ARG A 50 0.03 20.82 -5.78
N PRO A 51 0.59 19.59 -5.61
CA PRO A 51 0.24 18.79 -4.45
C PRO A 51 0.31 19.77 -3.31
N LEU A 52 -0.85 20.01 -2.66
CA LEU A 52 -0.87 20.86 -1.49
C LEU A 52 0.33 20.39 -0.70
N GLU A 53 1.21 21.29 -0.27
CA GLU A 53 2.28 20.93 0.65
C GLU A 53 1.59 20.50 1.95
N THR A 54 0.92 19.35 1.90
CA THR A 54 0.40 18.60 3.00
C THR A 54 1.67 18.28 3.74
N PRO A 55 1.85 18.82 4.96
CA PRO A 55 3.05 18.56 5.74
C PRO A 55 3.19 17.06 5.74
N ALA A 56 4.29 16.58 5.14
CA ALA A 56 4.50 15.21 4.70
C ALA A 56 3.60 14.29 5.49
N HIS A 57 2.43 13.93 4.93
CA HIS A 57 1.54 13.00 5.60
C HIS A 57 2.45 11.83 5.89
N HIS A 58 2.79 11.66 7.15
CA HIS A 58 3.77 10.70 7.56
C HIS A 58 3.09 9.41 7.15
N VAL A 59 3.48 8.83 6.02
CA VAL A 59 2.94 7.54 5.56
C VAL A 59 3.30 6.46 6.61
N PHE A 60 4.20 6.82 7.53
CA PHE A 60 4.59 6.14 8.75
C PHE A 60 3.85 6.56 10.02
N ALA A 61 2.79 7.38 9.97
CA ALA A 61 1.94 7.67 11.12
C ALA A 61 1.05 6.46 11.40
N THR A 62 1.63 5.37 11.88
CA THR A 62 0.87 4.44 12.70
C THR A 62 0.61 5.15 14.02
N ASP A 63 -0.66 5.37 14.36
CA ASP A 63 -1.04 5.83 15.69
C ASP A 63 -0.30 4.98 16.73
N SER A 64 0.50 5.64 17.58
CA SER A 64 1.29 5.01 18.64
C SER A 64 0.45 4.20 19.65
N LYS A 65 -0.88 4.31 19.54
CA LYS A 65 -1.87 3.71 20.42
C LYS A 65 -2.31 2.31 19.99
N ASP A 66 -2.24 1.99 18.69
CA ASP A 66 -2.45 0.63 18.23
C ASP A 66 -1.11 -0.12 18.30
N GLU A 67 -1.14 -1.35 18.80
CA GLU A 67 0.00 -2.26 18.72
C GLU A 67 0.20 -2.68 17.25
N GLY A 68 0.62 -1.73 16.42
CA GLY A 68 0.76 -1.90 14.99
C GLY A 68 1.75 -3.01 14.66
N TRP A 69 1.64 -3.52 13.44
CA TRP A 69 2.46 -4.62 12.91
C TRP A 69 3.98 -4.42 13.08
N MET A 70 4.44 -3.17 13.25
CA MET A 70 5.85 -2.82 13.48
C MET A 70 6.35 -3.18 14.88
N ARG A 71 5.51 -3.12 15.93
CA ARG A 71 5.95 -3.30 17.32
C ARG A 71 6.74 -4.61 17.55
N PRO A 72 6.28 -5.79 17.10
CA PRO A 72 7.05 -7.02 17.27
C PRO A 72 8.38 -7.02 16.49
N ILE A 73 8.47 -6.30 15.37
CA ILE A 73 9.71 -6.16 14.59
C ILE A 73 10.69 -5.26 15.32
N THR A 74 10.24 -4.09 15.79
CA THR A 74 11.06 -3.15 16.55
C THR A 74 11.55 -3.75 17.85
N GLN A 75 10.69 -4.48 18.58
CA GLN A 75 11.08 -5.14 19.82
C GLN A 75 12.15 -6.21 19.58
N TYR A 76 12.03 -7.00 18.50
CA TYR A 76 13.06 -7.96 18.13
C TYR A 76 14.40 -7.28 17.77
N LEU A 77 14.37 -6.19 16.99
CA LEU A 77 15.59 -5.45 16.62
C LEU A 77 16.29 -4.79 17.82
N VAL A 78 15.53 -4.25 18.78
CA VAL A 78 16.07 -3.52 19.95
C VAL A 78 16.47 -4.47 21.09
N SER A 79 15.63 -5.46 21.39
CA SER A 79 15.76 -6.29 22.60
C SER A 79 15.99 -7.78 22.32
N GLY A 80 16.03 -8.19 21.05
CA GLY A 80 16.21 -9.60 20.67
C GLY A 80 15.03 -10.50 21.00
N ASN A 81 13.91 -9.95 21.47
CA ASN A 81 12.79 -10.73 21.97
C ASN A 81 11.99 -11.36 20.82
N LEU A 82 11.67 -12.65 20.94
CA LEU A 82 10.85 -13.40 19.99
C LEU A 82 9.68 -14.07 20.72
N PRO A 83 8.51 -14.19 20.06
CA PRO A 83 7.38 -14.94 20.62
C PRO A 83 7.72 -16.44 20.71
N ALA A 84 7.11 -17.12 21.68
CA ALA A 84 7.29 -18.56 21.90
C ALA A 84 6.80 -19.44 20.75
N ASP A 85 5.87 -18.93 19.93
CA ASP A 85 5.38 -19.61 18.74
C ASP A 85 6.44 -19.61 17.63
N PRO A 86 6.95 -20.78 17.20
CA PRO A 86 7.99 -20.88 16.17
C PRO A 86 7.62 -20.24 14.83
N GLN A 87 6.33 -20.27 14.46
CA GLN A 87 5.87 -19.69 13.18
C GLN A 87 5.92 -18.17 13.24
N LYS A 88 5.44 -17.58 14.32
CA LYS A 88 5.49 -16.13 14.54
C LYS A 88 6.93 -15.63 14.66
N ALA A 89 7.79 -16.39 15.36
CA ALA A 89 9.20 -16.04 15.48
C ALA A 89 9.90 -16.02 14.11
N THR A 90 9.64 -17.02 13.27
CA THR A 90 10.18 -17.08 11.90
C THR A 90 9.70 -15.90 11.04
N SER A 91 8.41 -15.57 11.13
CA SER A 91 7.83 -14.43 10.41
C SER A 91 8.48 -13.10 10.82
N ILE A 92 8.69 -12.88 12.12
CA ILE A 92 9.33 -11.66 12.64
C ILE A 92 10.78 -11.57 12.17
N ARG A 93 11.55 -12.67 12.22
CA ARG A 93 12.94 -12.70 11.74
C ARG A 93 13.04 -12.33 10.25
N LEU A 94 12.17 -12.90 9.42
CA LEU A 94 12.16 -12.62 7.98
C LEU A 94 11.82 -11.15 7.68
N LYS A 95 10.87 -10.58 8.43
CA LYS A 95 10.50 -9.17 8.30
C LYS A 95 11.61 -8.25 8.80
N ALA A 96 12.21 -8.56 9.95
CA ALA A 96 13.28 -7.79 10.56
C ALA A 96 14.55 -7.73 9.70
N ALA A 97 14.86 -8.80 8.97
CA ALA A 97 16.01 -8.84 8.05
C ALA A 97 15.95 -7.79 6.91
N ARG A 98 14.79 -7.17 6.67
CA ARG A 98 14.64 -6.07 5.70
C ARG A 98 15.05 -4.71 6.26
N TYR A 99 15.23 -4.62 7.57
CA TYR A 99 15.49 -3.39 8.31
C TYR A 99 16.80 -3.44 9.11
N SER A 100 17.49 -4.57 9.11
CA SER A 100 18.82 -4.78 9.71
C SER A 100 19.93 -4.28 8.82
#